data_AF-A0A9D4PPW7-F1
#
_entry.id   AF-A0A9D4PPW7-F1
#
_cell.length_a   1.000
_cell.length_b   1.000
_cell.length_c   1.000
_cell.angle_alpha   90.00
_cell.angle_beta   90.00
_cell.angle_gamma   90.00
#
_symmetry.space_group_name_H-M   'P 1'
#
loop_
_entity.id
_entity.type
_entity.pdbx_description
1 polymer ?
#
loop_
_entity_poly.entity_id
_entity_poly.type
_entity_poly.pdbx_seq_one_letter_code
_entity_poly.pdbx_strand_id
1 'polypeptide(L)' 'MPETAIQYSDKYYDNKYEYRHVILPPEMAQSVPKNHLMTETEWRNLGVQQSLGWEHYMLHLPGMEFQ' A
#
# COMPACT_ATOMS: atom_id res chain seq x y z
N MET A 1 -5.55 -6.40 -18.74
CA MET A 1 -6.10 -5.35 -17.86
C MET A 1 -5.22 -4.13 -18.01
N PRO A 2 -5.71 -2.89 -18.03
CA PRO A 2 -4.82 -1.76 -18.20
C PRO A 2 -3.87 -1.71 -17.00
N GLU A 3 -2.56 -1.70 -17.28
CA GLU A 3 -1.48 -1.59 -16.28
C GLU A 3 -1.52 -0.27 -15.48
N THR A 4 -2.51 0.58 -15.76
CA THR A 4 -2.71 1.92 -15.21
C THR A 4 -3.71 1.96 -14.06
N ALA A 5 -4.36 0.85 -13.69
CA ALA A 5 -5.31 0.81 -12.57
C ALA A 5 -4.67 0.29 -11.27
N ILE A 6 -5.10 0.85 -10.12
CA ILE A 6 -4.74 0.33 -8.79
C ILE A 6 -5.37 -1.05 -8.60
N GLN A 7 -4.58 -2.02 -8.17
CA GLN A 7 -5.06 -3.36 -7.86
C GLN A 7 -5.06 -3.60 -6.35
N TYR A 8 -6.07 -4.30 -5.86
CA TYR A 8 -6.27 -4.61 -4.46
C TYR A 8 -6.29 -6.13 -4.29
N SER A 9 -5.49 -6.65 -3.36
CA SER A 9 -5.56 -8.07 -3.03
C SER A 9 -6.83 -8.44 -2.27
N ASP A 10 -7.12 -9.72 -2.20
CA ASP A 10 -8.03 -10.23 -1.17
C ASP A 10 -7.49 -9.93 0.23
N LYS A 11 -8.40 -9.79 1.19
CA LYS A 11 -8.02 -9.62 2.59
C LYS A 11 -7.51 -10.94 3.15
N TYR A 12 -6.47 -10.89 3.95
CA TYR A 12 -5.95 -12.01 4.73
C TYR A 12 -5.76 -11.57 6.18
N TYR A 13 -5.71 -12.54 7.09
CA TYR A 13 -5.84 -12.27 8.53
C TYR A 13 -4.85 -13.12 9.31
N ASP A 14 -4.39 -12.58 10.42
CA ASP A 14 -3.83 -13.36 11.52
C ASP A 14 -4.75 -13.27 12.75
N ASN A 15 -4.26 -13.63 13.93
CA ASN A 15 -5.04 -13.59 15.16
C ASN A 15 -5.34 -12.17 15.69
N LYS A 16 -4.73 -11.12 15.13
CA LYS A 16 -4.72 -9.77 15.67
C LYS A 16 -5.13 -8.70 14.65
N TYR A 17 -4.84 -8.88 13.37
CA TYR A 17 -5.03 -7.86 12.34
C TYR A 17 -5.61 -8.41 11.03
N GLU A 18 -6.24 -7.51 10.28
CA GLU A 18 -6.58 -7.71 8.87
C GLU A 18 -5.55 -7.03 7.97
N TYR A 19 -5.19 -7.69 6.87
CA TYR A 19 -4.17 -7.24 5.93
C TYR A 19 -4.67 -7.32 4.49
N ARG A 20 -4.11 -6.46 3.66
CA ARG A 20 -4.26 -6.43 2.20
C ARG A 20 -3.04 -5.71 1.63
N HIS A 21 -2.62 -6.08 0.44
CA HIS A 21 -1.67 -5.28 -0.33
C HIS A 21 -2.37 -4.53 -1.47
N VAL A 22 -1.87 -3.33 -1.75
CA VAL A 22 -2.32 -2.48 -2.86
C VAL A 22 -1.17 -2.34 -3.83
N ILE A 23 -1.40 -2.67 -5.09
CA ILE A 23 -0.41 -2.58 -6.16
C ILE A 23 -0.68 -1.30 -6.94
N LEU A 24 0.28 -0.38 -6.90
CA LEU A 24 0.22 0.87 -7.64
C LEU A 24 0.82 0.71 -9.05
N PRO A 25 0.19 1.28 -10.07
CA PRO A 25 0.81 1.54 -11.37
C PRO A 25 2.17 2.24 -11.25
N PRO A 26 3.14 1.96 -12.15
CA PRO A 26 4.49 2.50 -12.09
C PRO A 26 4.56 4.03 -12.02
N GLU A 27 3.63 4.73 -12.67
CA GLU A 27 3.58 6.20 -12.69
C GLU A 27 3.23 6.79 -11.31
N MET A 28 2.34 6.13 -10.55
CA MET A 28 1.96 6.58 -9.21
C MET A 28 2.97 6.16 -8.15
N ALA A 29 3.63 5.02 -8.35
CA ALA A 29 4.65 4.51 -7.43
C ALA A 29 5.81 5.52 -7.21
N GLN A 30 6.07 6.41 -8.17
CA GLN A 30 7.08 7.48 -8.05
C GLN A 30 6.74 8.52 -6.99
N SER A 31 5.45 8.69 -6.65
CA SER A 31 4.99 9.63 -5.63
C SER A 31 4.95 9.03 -4.22
N VAL A 32 5.30 7.76 -4.06
CA VAL A 32 5.34 7.10 -2.74
C VAL A 32 6.56 7.58 -1.95
N PRO A 33 6.37 8.07 -0.71
CA PRO A 33 7.48 8.51 0.12
C PRO A 33 8.37 7.33 0.53
N LYS A 34 9.70 7.55 0.49
CA LYS A 34 10.70 6.53 0.86
C LYS A 34 11.23 6.67 2.29
N ASN A 35 10.89 7.76 2.97
CA ASN A 35 11.43 8.14 4.28
C ASN A 35 10.44 7.92 5.43
N HIS A 36 9.17 7.61 5.17
CA HIS A 36 8.16 7.37 6.18
C HIS A 36 7.00 6.52 5.62
N LEU A 37 6.17 6.00 6.52
CA LEU A 37 4.92 5.33 6.17
C LEU A 37 3.82 6.37 5.94
N MET A 38 3.11 6.26 4.82
CA MET A 38 1.98 7.13 4.50
C MET A 38 0.87 7.09 5.55
N THR A 39 0.42 8.27 5.95
CA THR A 39 -0.83 8.50 6.71
C THR A 39 -2.06 8.18 5.86
N GLU A 40 -3.23 8.07 6.50
CA GLU A 40 -4.51 7.90 5.80
C GLU A 40 -4.76 8.97 4.73
N THR A 41 -4.46 10.23 5.05
CA THR A 41 -4.60 11.32 4.09
C THR A 41 -3.67 11.17 2.90
N GLU A 42 -2.42 10.75 3.10
CA GLU A 42 -1.44 10.63 2.03
C GLU A 42 -1.78 9.51 1.04
N TRP A 43 -2.11 8.31 1.53
CA TRP A 43 -2.47 7.23 0.61
C TRP A 43 -3.81 7.48 -0.09
N ARG A 44 -4.76 8.18 0.56
CA ARG A 44 -6.01 8.61 -0.10
C ARG A 44 -5.75 9.62 -1.21
N ASN A 45 -4.84 10.58 -1.00
CA ASN A 45 -4.46 11.57 -2.01
C ASN A 45 -3.74 10.94 -3.21
N LEU A 46 -3.06 9.80 -3.01
CA LEU A 46 -2.48 8.97 -4.07
C LEU A 46 -3.53 8.22 -4.91
N GLY A 47 -4.81 8.26 -4.50
CA GLY A 47 -5.91 7.57 -5.18
C GLY A 47 -6.24 6.19 -4.62
N VAL A 48 -5.55 5.73 -3.56
CA VAL A 48 -5.91 4.47 -2.89
C VAL A 48 -7.24 4.65 -2.16
N GLN A 49 -8.18 3.74 -2.42
CA GLN A 49 -9.53 3.78 -1.87
C GLN A 49 -9.78 2.52 -1.02
N GLN A 50 -9.93 2.73 0.28
CA GLN A 50 -10.25 1.68 1.25
C GLN A 50 -11.23 2.21 2.30
N SER A 51 -11.83 1.29 3.06
CA SER A 51 -12.63 1.62 4.26
C SER A 51 -11.79 2.35 5.30
N LEU A 52 -12.43 2.86 6.36
CA LEU A 52 -11.71 3.47 7.49
C LEU A 52 -10.93 2.40 8.27
N GLY A 53 -9.83 2.82 8.93
CA GLY A 53 -9.04 1.99 9.84
C GLY A 53 -7.86 1.23 9.21
N TRP A 54 -7.61 1.40 7.91
CA TRP A 54 -6.42 0.83 7.27
C TRP A 54 -5.18 1.67 7.54
N GLU A 55 -4.11 1.01 8.00
CA GLU A 55 -2.81 1.63 8.26
C GLU A 55 -1.74 1.07 7.31
N HIS A 56 -0.94 1.97 6.73
CA HIS A 56 0.23 1.57 5.96
C HIS A 56 1.36 1.22 6.94
N TYR A 57 1.58 -0.06 7.18
CA TYR A 57 2.39 -0.54 8.31
C TYR A 57 3.84 -0.91 7.94
N MET A 58 4.17 -1.03 6.66
CA MET A 58 5.49 -1.47 6.21
C MET A 58 5.90 -0.80 4.91
N LEU A 59 7.15 -0.33 4.86
CA LEU A 59 7.81 0.07 3.62
C LEU A 59 8.75 -1.07 3.21
N HIS A 60 8.56 -1.64 2.02
CA HIS A 60 9.49 -2.61 1.45
C HIS A 60 10.39 -1.91 0.43
N LEU A 61 11.66 -1.72 0.77
CA LEU A 61 12.66 -1.19 -0.16
C LEU A 61 13.35 -2.35 -0.87
N PRO A 62 13.58 -2.25 -2.20
CA PRO A 62 14.36 -3.25 -2.93
C PRO A 62 15.76 -3.37 -2.31
N GLY A 63 16.06 -4.53 -1.73
CA GLY A 63 17.30 -4.81 -1.00
C GLY A 63 17.13 -5.08 0.50
N MET A 64 15.94 -4.88 1.07
CA MET A 64 15.65 -5.41 2.41
C MET A 64 15.33 -6.91 2.30
N GLU A 65 16.33 -7.75 2.56
CA GLU A 65 16.10 -9.15 2.88
C GLU A 65 15.37 -9.23 4.23
N PHE A 66 14.27 -9.98 4.26
CA PHE A 66 13.67 -10.41 5.51
C PHE A 66 14.67 -11.34 6.19
N GLN A 67 15.25 -10.93 7.33
CA GLN A 67 15.97 -11.84 8.21
C GLN A 67 14.99 -12.72 8.99
#